data_AF-A0A2G2JQZ4-F1
#
_entry.id   AF-A0A2G2JQZ4-F1
#
_cell.length_a   1.000
_cell.length_b   1.000
_cell.length_c   1.000
_cell.angle_alpha   90.00
_cell.angle_beta   90.00
_cell.angle_gamma   90.00
#
_symmetry.space_group_name_H-M   'P 1'
#
loop_
_entity.id
_entity.type
_entity.pdbx_description
1 polymer ?
#
loop_
_entity_poly.entity_id
_entity_poly.type
_entity_poly.pdbx_seq_one_letter_code
_entity_poly.pdbx_strand_id
1 'polypeptide(L)'
;MVGGLSIGLCSLGLMLSGCSSDDHVEASANATLKQATASNGTCAGIYPSYWQDPAFPEQWVGQTITDAPPSDWTGPVYSLSDAYPTAPVDDSAAQPWRDSRFDALFEAGTSQEDKKKLAFEYGWLVMEYMQEGNVNREGVEDWDVCNNPVRPWYNMPYQTYDAMSGREFTHGLTREAPVTFSTPEGDQQSSMWAIGFFNATAAYTLGTVWQADGTAKIPTESISFDEGAVVGKPLFNTLSAEYLPVMANVPSWNANISDPTFCSCTPANGNECTLIEESQQCPRSTTEWGNVSLLQYDFAVKDSRAQGTEWVFGTFVADGQRKANEPDPWKRISLLGVMWGNDTPPDGQLAHNFPANVKTDGFQEEVIFWDTVDELNKYGGPDVMKQMGHLGCNYRLNGPADNANSSCMSCHGTASVPDQNIVTPPLLSQFSAMTKECVTPDTENPDVGVDRSGAAATVNGGISFANMDSIYFANTAASAPFNMTVETASGPVNVMGEGVPSYANGTKEWISLDYSLQLSISLTQWMQWQDHSDDPVEGRIHMKEVRRGYPAK
;
A
#
# COMPACT_ATOMS: atom_id res chain seq x y z
N MET A 1 -43.90 46.00 38.69
CA MET A 1 -43.38 45.69 40.04
C MET A 1 -41.99 45.12 39.86
N VAL A 2 -41.00 45.54 40.67
CA VAL A 2 -39.62 44.99 40.81
C VAL A 2 -38.97 44.59 39.46
N GLY A 3 -38.20 45.45 38.77
CA GLY A 3 -37.06 46.24 39.25
C GLY A 3 -35.80 45.38 39.05
N GLY A 4 -34.87 45.68 38.12
CA GLY A 4 -34.04 46.90 38.02
C GLY A 4 -32.63 46.53 38.51
N LEU A 5 -31.49 46.84 37.90
CA LEU A 5 -30.95 48.06 37.24
C LEU A 5 -29.99 47.61 36.09
N SER A 6 -29.72 48.35 34.99
CA SER A 6 -28.88 49.60 34.87
C SER A 6 -27.42 49.38 35.34
N ILE A 7 -26.31 49.87 34.76
CA ILE A 7 -25.90 51.00 33.88
C ILE A 7 -24.70 50.48 33.02
N GLY A 8 -24.23 51.00 31.86
CA GLY A 8 -24.53 52.16 30.98
C GLY A 8 -23.58 52.14 29.74
N LEU A 9 -23.90 52.84 28.65
CA LEU A 9 -23.44 54.19 28.22
C LEU A 9 -22.05 54.32 27.55
N CYS A 10 -22.07 54.98 26.37
CA CYS A 10 -21.01 55.74 25.68
C CYS A 10 -19.71 55.02 25.23
N SER A 11 -19.28 54.95 23.95
CA SER A 11 -19.29 55.85 22.77
C SER A 11 -18.00 56.67 22.58
N LEU A 12 -17.36 56.50 21.41
CA LEU A 12 -16.16 57.20 20.88
C LEU A 12 -14.87 57.02 21.72
N GLY A 13 -13.70 56.73 21.17
CA GLY A 13 -13.30 56.58 19.76
C GLY A 13 -11.97 57.28 19.50
N LEU A 14 -10.99 56.59 18.89
CA LEU A 14 -9.76 57.20 18.40
C LEU A 14 -9.08 56.30 17.36
N MET A 15 -8.86 56.83 16.16
CA MET A 15 -7.92 56.26 15.20
C MET A 15 -6.50 56.51 15.70
N LEU A 16 -5.60 55.55 15.50
CA LEU A 16 -4.19 55.83 15.21
C LEU A 16 -3.61 54.66 14.41
N SER A 17 -2.94 54.98 13.31
CA SER A 17 -2.37 54.04 12.34
C SER A 17 -1.04 53.45 12.84
N GLY A 18 -0.83 52.16 12.61
CA GLY A 18 0.47 51.51 12.70
C GLY A 18 0.48 50.23 11.85
N CYS A 19 1.43 50.12 10.92
CA CYS A 19 1.56 48.94 10.06
C CYS A 19 2.30 47.81 10.81
N SER A 20 1.79 46.58 10.77
CA SER A 20 2.59 45.35 10.92
C SER A 20 1.83 44.11 10.45
N SER A 21 2.59 43.20 9.82
CA SER A 21 2.44 41.73 9.71
C SER A 21 1.09 41.07 9.38
N ASP A 22 1.17 40.18 8.37
CA ASP A 22 0.10 39.29 7.92
C ASP A 22 -0.14 38.08 8.85
N ASP A 23 -0.76 38.29 10.01
CA ASP A 23 -1.11 37.21 10.97
C ASP A 23 -2.49 36.55 10.70
N HIS A 24 -3.04 36.70 9.49
CA HIS A 24 -4.44 36.33 9.18
C HIS A 24 -4.65 35.09 8.30
N VAL A 25 -3.60 34.36 7.91
CA VAL A 25 -3.72 33.14 7.09
C VAL A 25 -3.68 31.85 7.94
N GLU A 26 -2.81 31.77 8.95
CA GLU A 26 -2.70 30.58 9.83
C GLU A 26 -3.95 30.34 10.69
N ALA A 27 -4.63 31.42 11.11
CA ALA A 27 -5.82 31.33 11.96
C ALA A 27 -7.03 30.70 11.24
N SER A 28 -7.13 30.82 9.91
CA SER A 28 -8.20 30.17 9.13
C SER A 28 -7.97 28.69 8.91
N ALA A 29 -6.74 28.24 8.63
CA ALA A 29 -6.45 26.82 8.41
C ALA A 29 -6.74 25.97 9.66
N ASN A 30 -6.29 26.45 10.83
CA ASN A 30 -6.59 25.85 12.13
C ASN A 30 -8.08 25.88 12.51
N ALA A 31 -8.87 26.81 11.95
CA ALA A 31 -10.31 26.84 12.16
C ALA A 31 -11.03 25.80 11.29
N THR A 32 -10.61 25.60 10.03
CA THR A 32 -11.19 24.58 9.12
C THR A 32 -10.99 23.17 9.66
N LEU A 33 -9.78 22.83 10.12
CA LEU A 33 -9.48 21.55 10.78
C LEU A 33 -10.32 21.32 12.05
N LYS A 34 -10.61 22.38 12.82
CA LYS A 34 -11.48 22.31 14.01
C LYS A 34 -12.98 22.31 13.71
N GLN A 35 -13.40 22.65 12.49
CA GLN A 35 -14.81 22.64 12.11
C GLN A 35 -15.24 21.28 11.53
N ALA A 36 -14.30 20.51 10.98
CA ALA A 36 -14.52 19.11 10.58
C ALA A 36 -14.66 18.16 11.79
N THR A 37 -14.08 18.50 12.95
CA THR A 37 -14.08 17.66 14.16
C THR A 37 -15.30 17.87 15.08
N ALA A 38 -16.34 18.55 14.60
CA ALA A 38 -17.56 18.84 15.35
C ALA A 38 -18.75 17.94 14.96
N SER A 39 -18.82 16.77 15.60
CA SER A 39 -20.01 15.91 15.80
C SER A 39 -20.34 14.73 14.87
N ASN A 40 -19.35 14.14 14.18
CA ASN A 40 -19.30 12.70 13.84
C ASN A 40 -17.87 12.33 13.41
N GLY A 41 -17.47 11.06 13.55
CA GLY A 41 -16.20 10.56 13.03
C GLY A 41 -16.15 10.51 11.50
N THR A 42 -15.01 10.15 10.92
CA THR A 42 -14.80 10.10 9.46
C THR A 42 -15.40 8.87 8.78
N CYS A 43 -16.07 8.00 9.52
CA CYS A 43 -16.73 6.79 9.03
C CYS A 43 -18.20 7.11 8.77
N ALA A 44 -18.54 7.40 7.51
CA ALA A 44 -19.87 7.82 7.08
C ALA A 44 -20.74 6.65 6.57
N GLY A 45 -20.13 5.50 6.22
CA GLY A 45 -20.85 4.33 5.73
C GLY A 45 -21.37 4.52 4.31
N ILE A 46 -20.57 5.18 3.47
CA ILE A 46 -20.80 5.41 2.04
C ILE A 46 -20.45 4.13 1.25
N TYR A 47 -19.42 3.41 1.69
CA TYR A 47 -18.91 2.19 1.06
C TYR A 47 -18.87 1.01 2.05
N PRO A 48 -18.89 -0.26 1.55
CA PRO A 48 -18.76 -1.43 2.41
C PRO A 48 -17.45 -1.41 3.19
N SER A 49 -17.55 -1.67 4.50
CA SER A 49 -16.41 -1.66 5.41
C SER A 49 -15.60 -2.95 5.36
N TYR A 50 -16.28 -4.07 5.15
CA TYR A 50 -15.67 -5.39 5.03
C TYR A 50 -16.36 -6.24 3.95
N TRP A 51 -15.75 -7.36 3.61
CA TRP A 51 -16.34 -8.39 2.78
C TRP A 51 -17.67 -8.82 3.40
N GLN A 52 -18.77 -8.76 2.64
CA GLN A 52 -20.12 -9.10 3.13
C GLN A 52 -20.67 -8.19 4.26
N ASP A 53 -20.21 -6.93 4.33
CA ASP A 53 -20.82 -5.91 5.19
C ASP A 53 -22.36 -5.92 5.08
N PRO A 54 -23.12 -6.16 6.17
CA PRO A 54 -24.56 -6.32 6.13
C PRO A 54 -25.32 -5.03 5.79
N ALA A 55 -24.66 -3.86 5.79
CA ALA A 55 -25.23 -2.64 5.22
C ALA A 55 -25.23 -2.64 3.67
N PHE A 56 -24.45 -3.52 3.04
CA PHE A 56 -24.28 -3.65 1.59
C PHE A 56 -24.55 -5.09 1.11
N PRO A 57 -25.76 -5.66 1.34
CA PRO A 57 -26.08 -7.07 1.10
C PRO A 57 -26.16 -7.47 -0.39
N GLU A 58 -25.97 -6.53 -1.32
CA GLU A 58 -26.09 -6.73 -2.77
C GLU A 58 -24.74 -6.67 -3.50
N GLN A 59 -23.63 -7.01 -2.80
CA GLN A 59 -22.31 -7.13 -3.45
C GLN A 59 -22.37 -8.08 -4.66
N TRP A 60 -22.83 -9.32 -4.49
CA TRP A 60 -23.18 -10.19 -5.62
C TRP A 60 -24.17 -11.29 -5.21
N VAL A 61 -24.95 -11.82 -6.17
CA VAL A 61 -26.05 -12.73 -5.85
C VAL A 61 -25.56 -14.18 -5.68
N GLY A 62 -25.90 -14.80 -4.56
CA GLY A 62 -25.44 -16.14 -4.17
C GLY A 62 -24.38 -16.13 -3.07
N GLN A 63 -23.99 -14.94 -2.58
CA GLN A 63 -23.02 -14.75 -1.51
C GLN A 63 -23.41 -15.56 -0.26
N THR A 64 -22.53 -16.51 0.11
CA THR A 64 -22.68 -17.30 1.34
C THR A 64 -21.99 -16.55 2.47
N ILE A 65 -22.69 -16.29 3.58
CA ILE A 65 -22.12 -15.49 4.67
C ILE A 65 -21.02 -16.28 5.40
N THR A 66 -19.77 -15.85 5.22
CA THR A 66 -18.56 -16.40 5.83
C THR A 66 -17.65 -15.34 6.48
N ASP A 67 -18.01 -14.05 6.41
CA ASP A 67 -17.28 -12.93 7.02
C ASP A 67 -18.20 -11.86 7.62
N ALA A 68 -19.23 -12.30 8.36
CA ALA A 68 -20.04 -11.43 9.19
C ALA A 68 -19.74 -11.68 10.68
N PRO A 69 -19.86 -10.67 11.56
CA PRO A 69 -19.80 -10.85 13.00
C PRO A 69 -20.80 -11.95 13.44
N PRO A 70 -20.35 -13.04 14.10
CA PRO A 70 -21.26 -14.05 14.61
C PRO A 70 -22.16 -13.46 15.70
N SER A 71 -23.30 -14.10 15.97
CA SER A 71 -24.34 -13.54 16.85
C SER A 71 -23.94 -13.41 18.33
N ASP A 72 -22.84 -14.04 18.73
CA ASP A 72 -22.19 -13.95 20.03
C ASP A 72 -20.91 -13.09 20.02
N TRP A 73 -20.56 -12.44 18.91
CA TRP A 73 -19.47 -11.47 18.85
C TRP A 73 -19.77 -10.25 19.72
N THR A 74 -18.81 -9.91 20.58
CA THR A 74 -18.86 -8.75 21.49
C THR A 74 -17.66 -7.82 21.35
N GLY A 75 -16.76 -8.13 20.42
CA GLY A 75 -15.61 -7.28 20.09
C GLY A 75 -16.00 -6.10 19.19
N PRO A 76 -15.01 -5.29 18.79
CA PRO A 76 -15.19 -4.24 17.80
C PRO A 76 -15.61 -4.83 16.45
N VAL A 77 -16.27 -4.01 15.64
CA VAL A 77 -16.57 -4.29 14.23
C VAL A 77 -16.04 -3.11 13.45
N TYR A 78 -15.19 -3.40 12.46
CA TYR A 78 -14.51 -2.39 11.67
C TYR A 78 -15.50 -1.53 10.87
N SER A 79 -15.20 -0.24 10.79
CA SER A 79 -15.92 0.73 9.95
C SER A 79 -14.92 1.50 9.10
N LEU A 80 -15.21 1.63 7.80
CA LEU A 80 -14.34 2.31 6.85
C LEU A 80 -14.36 3.82 7.06
N SER A 81 -13.18 4.43 7.17
CA SER A 81 -13.05 5.89 7.16
C SER A 81 -13.11 6.42 5.73
N ASP A 82 -14.31 6.83 5.32
CA ASP A 82 -14.70 7.10 3.93
C ASP A 82 -15.29 8.50 3.67
N ALA A 83 -15.40 9.36 4.69
CA ALA A 83 -15.88 10.73 4.57
C ALA A 83 -14.80 11.69 3.99
N TYR A 84 -14.32 11.41 2.77
CA TYR A 84 -13.18 12.11 2.15
C TYR A 84 -13.33 13.64 2.11
N PRO A 85 -12.24 14.41 2.32
CA PRO A 85 -12.25 15.87 2.18
C PRO A 85 -12.69 16.32 0.78
N THR A 86 -13.51 17.37 0.70
CA THR A 86 -14.00 17.95 -0.56
C THR A 86 -13.21 19.19 -1.02
N ALA A 87 -12.16 19.55 -0.29
CA ALA A 87 -11.21 20.61 -0.61
C ALA A 87 -9.79 20.17 -0.19
N PRO A 88 -8.73 20.72 -0.83
CA PRO A 88 -7.35 20.39 -0.47
C PRO A 88 -7.06 20.63 1.00
N VAL A 89 -6.27 19.74 1.61
CA VAL A 89 -5.86 19.83 3.02
C VAL A 89 -4.34 19.91 3.09
N ASP A 90 -3.83 20.96 3.72
CA ASP A 90 -2.41 21.07 4.07
C ASP A 90 -2.23 20.78 5.57
N ASP A 91 -1.33 19.85 5.87
CA ASP A 91 -0.91 19.48 7.23
C ASP A 91 0.62 19.73 7.41
N SER A 92 1.22 20.57 6.56
CA SER A 92 2.66 20.90 6.53
C SER A 92 3.27 21.20 7.91
N ALA A 93 2.54 21.93 8.76
CA ALA A 93 2.96 22.27 10.11
C ALA A 93 3.20 21.06 11.03
N ALA A 94 2.61 19.89 10.72
CA ALA A 94 2.80 18.64 11.43
C ALA A 94 3.77 17.67 10.73
N GLN A 95 4.43 18.09 9.64
CA GLN A 95 5.26 17.23 8.77
C GLN A 95 6.75 17.61 8.85
N PRO A 96 7.45 17.36 9.97
CA PRO A 96 8.80 17.87 10.23
C PRO A 96 9.90 17.31 9.32
N TRP A 97 9.62 16.26 8.52
CA TRP A 97 10.51 15.78 7.46
C TRP A 97 10.57 16.72 6.25
N ARG A 98 9.62 17.66 6.12
CA ARG A 98 9.61 18.70 5.06
C ARG A 98 10.54 19.89 5.36
N ASP A 99 11.26 19.87 6.48
CA ASP A 99 12.34 20.84 6.76
C ASP A 99 13.47 20.73 5.72
N SER A 100 14.05 21.87 5.33
CA SER A 100 15.09 21.94 4.29
C SER A 100 16.40 21.24 4.65
N ARG A 101 16.62 20.88 5.92
CA ARG A 101 17.73 19.99 6.31
C ARG A 101 17.67 18.61 5.64
N PHE A 102 16.48 18.17 5.21
CA PHE A 102 16.30 16.92 4.47
C PHE A 102 16.53 17.06 2.97
N ASP A 103 16.72 18.26 2.42
CA ASP A 103 17.00 18.44 0.98
C ASP A 103 18.27 17.67 0.57
N ALA A 104 19.27 17.66 1.47
CA ALA A 104 20.51 16.89 1.32
C ALA A 104 20.30 15.37 1.22
N LEU A 105 19.15 14.79 1.64
CA LEU A 105 18.88 13.37 1.45
C LEU A 105 18.79 13.02 -0.05
N PHE A 106 18.20 13.91 -0.83
CA PHE A 106 17.92 13.74 -2.26
C PHE A 106 19.08 14.21 -3.16
N GLU A 107 20.02 14.98 -2.63
CA GLU A 107 21.17 15.45 -3.38
C GLU A 107 22.16 14.32 -3.72
N ALA A 108 22.49 14.18 -5.01
CA ALA A 108 23.48 13.21 -5.50
C ALA A 108 24.91 13.44 -4.95
N GLY A 109 25.20 14.64 -4.43
CA GLY A 109 26.48 14.98 -3.82
C GLY A 109 26.64 14.57 -2.35
N THR A 110 25.55 14.17 -1.68
CA THR A 110 25.56 13.85 -0.25
C THR A 110 26.21 12.50 0.03
N SER A 111 27.03 12.43 1.08
CA SER A 111 27.71 11.20 1.48
C SER A 111 26.70 10.12 1.89
N GLN A 112 27.03 8.84 1.64
CA GLN A 112 26.20 7.71 2.08
C GLN A 112 26.01 7.69 3.61
N GLU A 113 27.00 8.16 4.37
CA GLU A 113 26.90 8.27 5.83
C GLU A 113 25.84 9.30 6.26
N ASP A 114 25.77 10.44 5.55
CA ASP A 114 24.83 11.52 5.87
C ASP A 114 23.43 11.23 5.31
N LYS A 115 23.31 10.66 4.10
CA LYS A 115 22.05 10.08 3.59
C LYS A 115 21.47 9.09 4.59
N LYS A 116 22.30 8.21 5.18
CA LYS A 116 21.85 7.24 6.19
C LYS A 116 21.31 7.88 7.47
N LYS A 117 21.93 8.97 7.96
CA LYS A 117 21.43 9.71 9.13
C LYS A 117 20.10 10.39 8.82
N LEU A 118 20.02 11.08 7.67
CA LEU A 118 18.83 11.79 7.22
C LEU A 118 17.66 10.83 6.95
N ALA A 119 17.89 9.72 6.24
CA ALA A 119 16.87 8.70 6.00
C ALA A 119 16.32 8.08 7.29
N PHE A 120 17.18 7.85 8.30
CA PHE A 120 16.76 7.33 9.60
C PHE A 120 15.84 8.32 10.32
N GLU A 121 16.23 9.60 10.37
CA GLU A 121 15.40 10.63 11.01
C GLU A 121 14.10 10.87 10.22
N TYR A 122 14.15 10.94 8.89
CA TYR A 122 12.99 11.08 8.00
C TYR A 122 11.97 9.96 8.26
N GLY A 123 12.40 8.70 8.20
CA GLY A 123 11.51 7.55 8.39
C GLY A 123 10.85 7.52 9.77
N TRP A 124 11.60 7.83 10.84
CA TRP A 124 11.03 7.90 12.19
C TRP A 124 10.06 9.08 12.37
N LEU A 125 10.32 10.25 11.78
CA LEU A 125 9.39 11.38 11.81
C LEU A 125 8.06 11.06 11.10
N VAL A 126 8.11 10.34 9.97
CA VAL A 126 6.91 9.85 9.28
C VAL A 126 6.18 8.81 10.14
N MET A 127 6.89 7.87 10.77
CA MET A 127 6.31 6.88 11.67
C MET A 127 5.61 7.51 12.89
N GLU A 128 6.24 8.50 13.51
CA GLU A 128 5.63 9.21 14.65
C GLU A 128 4.37 9.98 14.24
N TYR A 129 4.37 10.62 13.07
CA TYR A 129 3.19 11.26 12.50
C TYR A 129 2.03 10.29 12.18
N MET A 130 2.36 9.09 11.68
CA MET A 130 1.38 8.03 11.43
C MET A 130 0.79 7.45 12.73
N GLN A 131 1.61 7.28 13.77
CA GLN A 131 1.18 6.73 15.05
C GLN A 131 0.37 7.74 15.91
N GLU A 132 0.58 9.05 15.71
CA GLU A 132 -0.04 10.10 16.54
C GLU A 132 -1.58 10.04 16.53
N GLY A 133 -2.16 9.78 17.70
CA GLY A 133 -3.60 9.62 17.89
C GLY A 133 -4.18 8.29 17.40
N ASN A 134 -3.43 7.46 16.67
CA ASN A 134 -3.86 6.14 16.22
C ASN A 134 -3.58 5.04 17.25
N VAL A 135 -2.45 5.11 17.97
CA VAL A 135 -2.01 4.05 18.90
C VAL A 135 -1.96 4.48 20.36
N ASN A 136 -1.95 3.52 21.27
CA ASN A 136 -1.80 3.68 22.73
C ASN A 136 -2.90 4.52 23.39
N ARG A 137 -4.14 4.48 22.86
CA ARG A 137 -5.31 5.16 23.45
C ARG A 137 -5.95 4.28 24.54
N GLU A 138 -6.23 4.85 25.72
CA GLU A 138 -6.85 4.09 26.81
C GLU A 138 -8.29 3.67 26.47
N GLY A 139 -8.54 2.35 26.41
CA GLY A 139 -9.87 1.80 26.18
C GLY A 139 -10.40 1.94 24.75
N VAL A 140 -9.57 2.36 23.80
CA VAL A 140 -9.89 2.44 22.37
C VAL A 140 -8.90 1.55 21.62
N GLU A 141 -9.37 0.87 20.58
CA GLU A 141 -8.51 0.03 19.75
C GLU A 141 -7.46 0.87 18.98
N ASP A 142 -6.26 0.31 18.87
CA ASP A 142 -5.21 0.89 18.05
C ASP A 142 -5.67 0.91 16.58
N TRP A 143 -5.50 2.03 15.90
CA TRP A 143 -5.94 2.26 14.52
C TRP A 143 -7.46 2.30 14.27
N ASP A 144 -8.29 2.53 15.31
CA ASP A 144 -9.62 3.15 15.10
C ASP A 144 -9.43 4.60 14.59
N VAL A 145 -9.29 4.70 13.26
CA VAL A 145 -9.06 5.93 12.51
C VAL A 145 -10.32 6.80 12.39
N CYS A 146 -11.52 6.23 12.54
CA CYS A 146 -12.78 6.97 12.55
C CYS A 146 -12.77 8.12 13.57
N ASN A 147 -12.09 7.88 14.69
CA ASN A 147 -12.09 8.73 15.89
C ASN A 147 -10.68 9.18 16.30
N ASN A 148 -9.72 9.29 15.36
CA ASN A 148 -8.39 9.82 15.69
C ASN A 148 -8.51 11.26 16.26
N PRO A 149 -8.03 11.51 17.50
CA PRO A 149 -8.22 12.80 18.19
C PRO A 149 -7.23 13.90 17.78
N VAL A 150 -6.27 13.59 16.90
CA VAL A 150 -5.18 14.48 16.47
C VAL A 150 -5.39 14.94 15.03
N ARG A 151 -5.51 13.99 14.09
CA ARG A 151 -5.70 14.25 12.66
C ARG A 151 -6.53 13.14 12.00
N PRO A 152 -7.45 13.45 11.07
CA PRO A 152 -8.25 12.43 10.42
C PRO A 152 -7.41 11.58 9.45
N TRP A 153 -7.66 10.27 9.48
CA TRP A 153 -7.09 9.27 8.59
C TRP A 153 -8.20 8.53 7.85
N TYR A 154 -7.96 8.15 6.62
CA TYR A 154 -8.95 7.60 5.70
C TYR A 154 -8.48 6.27 5.12
N ASN A 155 -9.40 5.49 4.58
CA ASN A 155 -9.11 4.19 3.96
C ASN A 155 -9.51 4.20 2.49
N MET A 156 -8.89 3.33 1.69
CA MET A 156 -9.34 3.07 0.32
C MET A 156 -10.61 2.18 0.37
N PRO A 157 -11.70 2.54 -0.35
CA PRO A 157 -12.93 1.74 -0.40
C PRO A 157 -12.76 0.61 -1.42
N TYR A 158 -13.76 -0.25 -1.60
CA TYR A 158 -13.74 -1.32 -2.63
C TYR A 158 -12.46 -2.17 -2.62
N GLN A 159 -11.98 -2.51 -1.42
CA GLN A 159 -11.05 -3.62 -1.19
C GLN A 159 -11.75 -4.77 -0.46
N THR A 160 -13.04 -4.92 -0.73
CA THR A 160 -13.98 -5.79 -0.01
C THR A 160 -14.67 -6.78 -0.93
N TYR A 161 -14.55 -6.65 -2.25
CA TYR A 161 -15.37 -7.42 -3.19
C TYR A 161 -14.90 -8.87 -3.32
N ASP A 162 -13.59 -9.10 -3.11
CA ASP A 162 -12.92 -10.38 -3.27
C ASP A 162 -13.11 -11.31 -2.05
N ALA A 163 -13.60 -12.53 -2.30
CA ALA A 163 -13.94 -13.50 -1.23
C ALA A 163 -12.72 -13.98 -0.43
N MET A 164 -11.55 -13.91 -1.05
CA MET A 164 -10.29 -14.47 -0.59
C MET A 164 -9.45 -13.40 0.12
N SER A 165 -9.38 -12.21 -0.47
CA SER A 165 -8.51 -11.09 -0.08
C SER A 165 -9.24 -9.85 0.42
N GLY A 166 -10.57 -9.80 0.34
CA GLY A 166 -11.38 -8.70 0.86
C GLY A 166 -11.18 -8.43 2.36
N ARG A 167 -11.41 -7.19 2.80
CA ARG A 167 -11.27 -6.79 4.22
C ARG A 167 -12.08 -7.68 5.15
N GLU A 168 -11.51 -8.10 6.28
CA GLU A 168 -12.22 -8.83 7.33
C GLU A 168 -12.93 -7.91 8.35
N PHE A 169 -13.92 -8.43 9.07
CA PHE A 169 -14.87 -7.59 9.82
C PHE A 169 -14.35 -6.97 11.14
N THR A 170 -13.22 -7.42 11.71
CA THR A 170 -12.79 -6.96 13.04
C THR A 170 -11.86 -5.74 12.98
N HIS A 171 -10.85 -5.75 12.11
CA HIS A 171 -9.85 -4.68 11.96
C HIS A 171 -9.76 -4.12 10.52
N GLY A 172 -10.55 -4.65 9.58
CA GLY A 172 -10.56 -4.20 8.19
C GLY A 172 -9.37 -4.68 7.36
N LEU A 173 -8.68 -5.74 7.79
CA LEU A 173 -7.48 -6.25 7.11
C LEU A 173 -7.82 -6.98 5.80
N THR A 174 -7.17 -6.61 4.70
CA THR A 174 -7.14 -7.40 3.47
C THR A 174 -6.09 -8.50 3.55
N ARG A 175 -6.38 -9.71 3.04
CA ARG A 175 -5.35 -10.75 2.88
C ARG A 175 -4.49 -10.41 1.66
N GLU A 176 -3.18 -10.39 1.87
CA GLU A 176 -2.20 -10.13 0.83
C GLU A 176 -1.69 -11.44 0.20
N ALA A 177 -0.64 -11.35 -0.63
CA ALA A 177 -0.02 -12.50 -1.27
C ALA A 177 0.47 -13.55 -0.23
N PRO A 178 0.50 -14.85 -0.60
CA PRO A 178 1.10 -15.89 0.25
C PRO A 178 2.59 -15.67 0.41
N VAL A 179 3.10 -15.86 1.62
CA VAL A 179 4.55 -15.77 1.88
C VAL A 179 5.04 -17.03 2.60
N THR A 180 6.18 -17.54 2.16
CA THR A 180 6.85 -18.69 2.78
C THR A 180 8.18 -18.23 3.31
N PHE A 181 8.39 -18.33 4.62
CA PHE A 181 9.64 -17.95 5.27
C PHE A 181 10.52 -19.17 5.48
N SER A 182 11.77 -19.09 5.03
CA SER A 182 12.78 -20.09 5.37
C SER A 182 13.29 -19.81 6.77
N THR A 183 13.07 -20.74 7.71
CA THR A 183 13.55 -20.67 9.09
C THR A 183 14.52 -21.83 9.38
N PRO A 184 15.24 -21.83 10.52
CA PRO A 184 16.07 -22.97 10.94
C PRO A 184 15.32 -24.30 11.04
N GLU A 185 14.01 -24.25 11.27
CA GLU A 185 13.06 -25.38 11.34
C GLU A 185 12.57 -25.84 9.96
N GLY A 186 12.86 -25.09 8.90
CA GLY A 186 12.44 -25.35 7.52
C GLY A 186 11.59 -24.21 6.94
N ASP A 187 11.08 -24.42 5.73
CA ASP A 187 10.16 -23.48 5.08
C ASP A 187 8.78 -23.50 5.77
N GLN A 188 8.35 -22.36 6.30
CA GLN A 188 7.07 -22.15 6.97
C GLN A 188 6.12 -21.35 6.06
N GLN A 189 4.98 -21.92 5.70
CA GLN A 189 3.94 -21.24 4.94
C GLN A 189 3.12 -20.32 5.85
N SER A 190 2.75 -19.15 5.35
CA SER A 190 2.00 -18.15 6.09
C SER A 190 1.23 -17.20 5.19
N SER A 191 0.32 -16.42 5.78
CA SER A 191 -0.40 -15.35 5.09
C SER A 191 -0.11 -13.99 5.72
N MET A 192 -0.07 -12.98 4.87
CA MET A 192 0.05 -11.58 5.26
C MET A 192 -1.33 -10.92 5.24
N TRP A 193 -1.60 -10.06 6.22
CA TRP A 193 -2.86 -9.34 6.38
C TRP A 193 -2.57 -7.87 6.66
N ALA A 194 -3.18 -6.96 5.90
CA ALA A 194 -2.78 -5.56 5.92
C ALA A 194 -3.95 -4.59 5.73
N ILE A 195 -3.77 -3.35 6.20
CA ILE A 195 -4.70 -2.25 6.01
C ILE A 195 -3.94 -0.97 5.65
N GLY A 196 -4.43 -0.23 4.66
CA GLY A 196 -3.87 1.07 4.25
C GLY A 196 -4.65 2.25 4.85
N PHE A 197 -3.90 3.23 5.35
CA PHE A 197 -4.38 4.49 5.89
C PHE A 197 -3.79 5.67 5.10
N PHE A 198 -4.61 6.67 4.80
CA PHE A 198 -4.29 7.85 4.02
C PHE A 198 -4.54 9.09 4.88
N ASN A 199 -3.58 10.02 4.97
CA ASN A 199 -3.80 11.27 5.68
C ASN A 199 -4.81 12.17 4.92
N ALA A 200 -5.28 13.25 5.54
CA ALA A 200 -6.25 14.16 4.94
C ALA A 200 -5.82 14.74 3.58
N THR A 201 -4.53 15.06 3.42
CA THR A 201 -3.95 15.53 2.15
C THR A 201 -4.09 14.48 1.05
N ALA A 202 -3.73 13.22 1.33
CA ALA A 202 -3.90 12.13 0.38
C ALA A 202 -5.38 11.81 0.09
N ALA A 203 -6.22 11.87 1.12
CA ALA A 203 -7.63 11.56 1.07
C ALA A 203 -8.45 12.55 0.22
N TYR A 204 -8.00 13.80 0.09
CA TYR A 204 -8.62 14.75 -0.84
C TYR A 204 -8.58 14.23 -2.29
N THR A 205 -7.42 13.75 -2.77
CA THR A 205 -7.29 13.13 -4.10
C THR A 205 -8.21 11.92 -4.22
N LEU A 206 -8.34 11.08 -3.17
CA LEU A 206 -9.29 9.97 -3.16
C LEU A 206 -10.75 10.44 -3.31
N GLY A 207 -11.14 11.54 -2.65
CA GLY A 207 -12.48 12.15 -2.78
C GLY A 207 -12.78 12.74 -4.16
N THR A 208 -11.76 13.01 -5.00
CA THR A 208 -11.97 13.38 -6.40
C THR A 208 -12.40 12.19 -7.28
N VAL A 209 -12.19 10.97 -6.80
CA VAL A 209 -12.55 9.70 -7.45
C VAL A 209 -13.78 9.10 -6.77
N TRP A 210 -13.70 8.82 -5.47
CA TRP A 210 -14.77 8.22 -4.66
C TRP A 210 -15.73 9.29 -4.17
N GLN A 211 -16.96 9.27 -4.72
CA GLN A 211 -17.96 10.31 -4.53
C GLN A 211 -18.87 10.05 -3.32
N ALA A 212 -19.32 11.14 -2.67
CA ALA A 212 -20.17 11.07 -1.47
C ALA A 212 -21.58 10.49 -1.70
N ASP A 213 -21.95 10.13 -2.94
CA ASP A 213 -23.18 9.42 -3.30
C ASP A 213 -22.99 7.89 -3.41
N GLY A 214 -21.79 7.38 -3.07
CA GLY A 214 -21.46 5.96 -3.17
C GLY A 214 -20.97 5.52 -4.55
N THR A 215 -20.78 6.44 -5.50
CA THR A 215 -20.24 6.13 -6.84
C THR A 215 -18.73 6.37 -6.96
N ALA A 216 -18.12 5.88 -8.04
CA ALA A 216 -16.74 6.22 -8.41
C ALA A 216 -16.70 6.97 -9.75
N LYS A 217 -16.05 8.13 -9.74
CA LYS A 217 -15.72 8.91 -10.93
C LYS A 217 -14.39 8.39 -11.50
N ILE A 218 -14.46 7.47 -12.44
CA ILE A 218 -13.28 6.90 -13.12
C ILE A 218 -12.43 8.04 -13.75
N PRO A 219 -11.14 8.18 -13.41
CA PRO A 219 -10.31 9.24 -13.99
C PRO A 219 -10.09 9.05 -15.50
N THR A 220 -10.23 10.13 -16.26
CA THR A 220 -9.96 10.17 -17.71
C THR A 220 -8.61 10.79 -18.07
N GLU A 221 -7.92 11.33 -17.06
CA GLU A 221 -6.63 12.00 -17.09
C GLU A 221 -5.84 11.55 -15.84
N SER A 222 -4.51 11.58 -15.90
CA SER A 222 -3.67 11.17 -14.77
C SER A 222 -3.95 12.05 -13.56
N ILE A 223 -4.01 11.45 -12.37
CA ILE A 223 -4.17 12.19 -11.11
C ILE A 223 -2.80 12.49 -10.48
N SER A 224 -2.77 13.47 -9.58
CA SER A 224 -1.67 13.68 -8.64
C SER A 224 -2.21 13.65 -7.22
N PHE A 225 -1.44 13.08 -6.30
CA PHE A 225 -1.57 13.40 -4.88
C PHE A 225 -0.90 14.75 -4.60
N ASP A 226 -1.45 15.51 -3.65
CA ASP A 226 -0.89 16.78 -3.21
C ASP A 226 0.37 16.56 -2.35
N GLU A 227 1.33 17.49 -2.42
CA GLU A 227 2.56 17.51 -1.62
C GLU A 227 2.25 17.35 -0.11
N GLY A 228 2.91 16.40 0.56
CA GLY A 228 2.59 16.05 1.95
C GLY A 228 1.44 15.05 2.11
N ALA A 229 0.94 14.44 1.03
CA ALA A 229 0.18 13.20 1.10
C ALA A 229 1.02 12.11 1.77
N VAL A 230 0.45 11.42 2.76
CA VAL A 230 1.08 10.31 3.50
C VAL A 230 0.17 9.10 3.46
N VAL A 231 0.75 7.95 3.11
CA VAL A 231 0.14 6.63 3.20
C VAL A 231 0.91 5.82 4.23
N GLY A 232 0.20 5.18 5.16
CA GLY A 232 0.74 4.20 6.10
C GLY A 232 0.07 2.85 5.93
N LYS A 233 0.81 1.75 6.08
CA LYS A 233 0.29 0.40 5.92
C LYS A 233 0.97 -0.58 6.89
N PRO A 234 0.39 -0.89 8.06
CA PRO A 234 0.81 -2.05 8.84
C PRO A 234 0.44 -3.35 8.12
N LEU A 235 1.35 -4.33 8.18
CA LEU A 235 1.17 -5.70 7.69
C LEU A 235 1.51 -6.68 8.79
N PHE A 236 0.58 -7.61 9.03
CA PHE A 236 0.64 -8.62 10.07
C PHE A 236 0.79 -10.00 9.43
N ASN A 237 1.55 -10.89 10.08
CA ASN A 237 1.76 -12.26 9.63
C ASN A 237 1.08 -13.25 10.59
N THR A 238 0.71 -14.42 10.07
CA THR A 238 0.09 -15.52 10.83
C THR A 238 1.06 -16.43 11.58
N LEU A 239 2.38 -16.34 11.34
CA LEU A 239 3.36 -17.10 12.14
C LEU A 239 3.53 -16.48 13.52
N SER A 240 3.79 -17.35 14.48
CA SER A 240 4.14 -16.95 15.85
C SER A 240 5.62 -16.56 15.96
N ALA A 241 5.95 -15.90 17.07
CA ALA A 241 7.34 -15.62 17.46
C ALA A 241 8.18 -16.87 17.80
N GLU A 242 7.61 -18.08 17.69
CA GLU A 242 8.37 -19.34 17.71
C GLU A 242 9.14 -19.53 16.40
N TYR A 243 8.49 -19.26 15.26
CA TYR A 243 9.08 -19.38 13.93
C TYR A 243 9.76 -18.09 13.46
N LEU A 244 9.18 -16.93 13.78
CA LEU A 244 9.74 -15.62 13.46
C LEU A 244 10.07 -14.83 14.74
N PRO A 245 11.18 -15.15 15.45
CA PRO A 245 11.58 -14.52 16.71
C PRO A 245 11.50 -12.99 16.79
N VAL A 246 11.75 -12.28 15.70
CA VAL A 246 11.66 -10.81 15.63
C VAL A 246 10.27 -10.26 15.96
N MET A 247 9.22 -11.07 15.79
CA MET A 247 7.82 -10.73 16.12
C MET A 247 7.48 -10.91 17.61
N ALA A 248 8.42 -11.30 18.47
CA ALA A 248 8.15 -11.34 19.91
C ALA A 248 7.84 -9.93 20.44
N ASN A 249 6.84 -9.79 21.32
CA ASN A 249 6.48 -8.53 21.98
C ASN A 249 5.93 -7.41 21.07
N VAL A 250 5.75 -7.62 19.77
CA VAL A 250 5.12 -6.63 18.86
C VAL A 250 3.58 -6.65 19.01
N PRO A 251 2.83 -5.67 18.46
CA PRO A 251 1.36 -5.69 18.45
C PRO A 251 0.80 -6.94 17.76
N SER A 252 -0.32 -7.44 18.28
CA SER A 252 -1.02 -8.62 17.76
C SER A 252 -2.52 -8.44 17.84
N TRP A 253 -3.23 -8.89 16.80
CA TRP A 253 -4.65 -8.66 16.56
C TRP A 253 -5.42 -9.95 16.36
N ASN A 254 -6.63 -10.00 16.92
CA ASN A 254 -7.56 -11.12 16.74
C ASN A 254 -8.44 -10.86 15.51
N ALA A 255 -7.90 -11.14 14.33
CA ALA A 255 -8.54 -10.89 13.05
C ALA A 255 -9.40 -12.07 12.58
N ASN A 256 -10.45 -11.83 11.78
CA ASN A 256 -11.24 -12.91 11.18
C ASN A 256 -10.53 -13.45 9.91
N ILE A 257 -9.56 -14.33 10.10
CA ILE A 257 -8.65 -14.80 9.04
C ILE A 257 -9.02 -16.19 8.51
N SER A 258 -8.50 -16.55 7.34
CA SER A 258 -8.52 -17.91 6.78
C SER A 258 -7.29 -18.74 7.20
N ASP A 259 -7.24 -20.03 6.81
CA ASP A 259 -6.08 -20.91 7.00
C ASP A 259 -4.72 -20.22 6.67
N PRO A 260 -3.78 -20.15 7.64
CA PRO A 260 -2.45 -19.58 7.48
C PRO A 260 -1.62 -20.13 6.33
N THR A 261 -1.83 -21.39 5.92
CA THR A 261 -1.08 -22.04 4.82
C THR A 261 -1.48 -21.56 3.42
N PHE A 262 -2.28 -20.48 3.35
CA PHE A 262 -2.94 -19.94 2.18
C PHE A 262 -3.94 -20.96 1.60
N CYS A 263 -5.15 -20.95 2.18
CA CYS A 263 -6.24 -21.84 1.80
C CYS A 263 -6.39 -21.95 0.28
N SER A 264 -6.68 -23.16 -0.21
CA SER A 264 -6.81 -23.44 -1.64
C SER A 264 -8.22 -23.90 -1.96
N CYS A 265 -8.73 -23.46 -3.11
CA CYS A 265 -10.05 -23.84 -3.59
C CYS A 265 -9.93 -24.82 -4.76
N THR A 266 -10.75 -25.88 -4.73
CA THR A 266 -10.90 -26.86 -5.83
C THR A 266 -12.23 -26.61 -6.54
N PRO A 267 -12.23 -26.32 -7.86
CA PRO A 267 -13.47 -26.08 -8.59
C PRO A 267 -14.25 -27.38 -8.84
N ALA A 268 -15.58 -27.32 -8.71
CA ALA A 268 -16.44 -28.43 -9.06
C ALA A 268 -16.56 -28.62 -10.59
N ASN A 269 -16.42 -27.54 -11.37
CA ASN A 269 -16.43 -27.55 -12.82
C ASN A 269 -15.45 -26.49 -13.38
N GLY A 270 -14.81 -26.78 -14.53
CA GLY A 270 -13.88 -25.85 -15.18
C GLY A 270 -12.47 -25.89 -14.57
N ASN A 271 -11.70 -24.82 -14.77
CA ASN A 271 -10.30 -24.70 -14.33
C ASN A 271 -10.13 -23.87 -13.05
N GLU A 272 -11.14 -23.10 -12.65
CA GLU A 272 -11.07 -22.06 -11.60
C GLU A 272 -12.33 -22.06 -10.74
N CYS A 273 -12.16 -21.74 -9.45
CA CYS A 273 -13.28 -21.62 -8.52
C CYS A 273 -14.13 -20.38 -8.76
N THR A 274 -15.41 -20.54 -8.43
CA THR A 274 -16.41 -19.50 -8.25
C THR A 274 -16.21 -18.77 -6.92
N LEU A 275 -16.70 -17.52 -6.78
CA LEU A 275 -16.68 -16.81 -5.49
C LEU A 275 -17.49 -17.54 -4.40
N ILE A 276 -18.51 -18.30 -4.79
CA ILE A 276 -19.26 -19.20 -3.91
C ILE A 276 -18.34 -20.31 -3.39
N GLU A 277 -17.66 -21.03 -4.27
CA GLU A 277 -16.74 -22.10 -3.87
C GLU A 277 -15.58 -21.58 -3.03
N GLU A 278 -14.99 -20.42 -3.37
CA GLU A 278 -13.92 -19.81 -2.58
C GLU A 278 -14.42 -19.44 -1.18
N SER A 279 -15.51 -18.67 -1.06
CA SER A 279 -16.08 -18.30 0.24
C SER A 279 -16.40 -19.51 1.12
N GLN A 280 -16.84 -20.63 0.53
CA GLN A 280 -17.19 -21.86 1.24
C GLN A 280 -15.97 -22.75 1.57
N GLN A 281 -14.95 -22.80 0.71
CA GLN A 281 -13.75 -23.63 0.90
C GLN A 281 -12.65 -22.91 1.71
N CYS A 282 -12.73 -21.59 1.81
CA CYS A 282 -11.84 -20.72 2.59
C CYS A 282 -12.61 -19.95 3.68
N PRO A 283 -13.23 -20.64 4.65
CA PRO A 283 -13.92 -19.97 5.74
C PRO A 283 -12.95 -19.12 6.58
N ARG A 284 -13.45 -18.00 7.08
CA ARG A 284 -12.73 -17.13 8.02
C ARG A 284 -13.16 -17.43 9.46
N SER A 285 -12.23 -17.31 10.41
CA SER A 285 -12.48 -17.57 11.83
C SER A 285 -11.54 -16.76 12.72
N THR A 286 -12.10 -16.09 13.73
CA THR A 286 -11.37 -15.38 14.79
C THR A 286 -10.79 -16.31 15.86
N THR A 287 -11.07 -17.61 15.82
CA THR A 287 -10.68 -18.55 16.90
C THR A 287 -9.94 -19.81 16.43
N GLU A 288 -10.04 -20.17 15.15
CA GLU A 288 -9.45 -21.41 14.63
C GLU A 288 -7.96 -21.26 14.29
N TRP A 289 -7.56 -20.09 13.79
CA TRP A 289 -6.25 -19.87 13.16
C TRP A 289 -5.28 -19.04 14.02
N GLY A 290 -5.72 -18.59 15.19
CA GLY A 290 -4.93 -17.73 16.08
C GLY A 290 -4.93 -16.24 15.67
N ASN A 291 -4.06 -15.46 16.30
CA ASN A 291 -3.91 -14.04 16.03
C ASN A 291 -2.87 -13.78 14.93
N VAL A 292 -3.01 -12.66 14.23
CA VAL A 292 -1.94 -12.09 13.41
C VAL A 292 -1.05 -11.19 14.27
N SER A 293 0.23 -11.03 13.92
CA SER A 293 1.19 -10.17 14.66
C SER A 293 1.96 -9.28 13.69
N LEU A 294 2.32 -8.06 14.09
CA LEU A 294 2.97 -7.07 13.22
C LEU A 294 4.33 -7.58 12.72
N LEU A 295 4.52 -7.66 11.40
CA LEU A 295 5.80 -8.04 10.77
C LEU A 295 6.46 -6.85 10.07
N GLN A 296 5.66 -6.06 9.36
CA GLN A 296 6.12 -4.99 8.46
C GLN A 296 5.19 -3.77 8.60
N TYR A 297 5.72 -2.57 8.40
CA TYR A 297 4.93 -1.35 8.33
C TYR A 297 5.52 -0.45 7.25
N ASP A 298 4.80 -0.31 6.13
CA ASP A 298 5.20 0.52 5.01
C ASP A 298 4.70 1.96 5.17
N PHE A 299 5.43 2.90 4.58
CA PHE A 299 4.98 4.25 4.34
C PHE A 299 5.31 4.71 2.93
N ALA A 300 4.49 5.62 2.41
CA ALA A 300 4.78 6.41 1.22
C ALA A 300 4.43 7.88 1.48
N VAL A 301 5.31 8.79 1.08
CA VAL A 301 5.14 10.24 1.22
C VAL A 301 5.30 10.91 -0.13
N LYS A 302 4.36 11.78 -0.49
CA LYS A 302 4.50 12.70 -1.62
C LYS A 302 5.45 13.84 -1.23
N ASP A 303 6.65 13.85 -1.81
CA ASP A 303 7.73 14.79 -1.51
C ASP A 303 8.44 15.17 -2.83
N SER A 304 8.15 16.37 -3.31
CA SER A 304 8.66 16.94 -4.58
C SER A 304 10.19 17.04 -4.67
N ARG A 305 10.93 16.81 -3.57
CA ARG A 305 12.41 16.75 -3.59
C ARG A 305 12.93 15.42 -4.15
N ALA A 306 12.11 14.38 -4.15
CA ALA A 306 12.35 13.12 -4.85
C ALA A 306 12.22 13.29 -6.38
N GLN A 307 13.16 14.00 -7.00
CA GLN A 307 13.07 14.34 -8.43
C GLN A 307 12.96 13.08 -9.31
N GLY A 308 11.99 13.09 -10.22
CA GLY A 308 11.73 11.99 -11.15
C GLY A 308 10.65 11.00 -10.71
N THR A 309 10.26 11.00 -9.42
CA THR A 309 9.19 10.15 -8.88
C THR A 309 8.19 10.94 -8.03
N GLU A 310 8.65 11.97 -7.32
CA GLU A 310 7.94 12.75 -6.28
C GLU A 310 7.43 11.92 -5.09
N TRP A 311 7.92 10.69 -4.93
CA TRP A 311 7.50 9.78 -3.86
C TRP A 311 8.68 9.22 -3.09
N VAL A 312 8.56 9.25 -1.76
CA VAL A 312 9.49 8.60 -0.83
C VAL A 312 8.77 7.42 -0.19
N PHE A 313 9.22 6.23 -0.51
CA PHE A 313 8.78 4.98 0.09
C PHE A 313 9.73 4.60 1.24
N GLY A 314 9.22 3.90 2.24
CA GLY A 314 10.05 3.27 3.25
C GLY A 314 9.29 2.18 3.98
N THR A 315 10.02 1.31 4.67
CA THR A 315 9.40 0.23 5.43
C THR A 315 10.15 -0.05 6.72
N PHE A 316 9.38 -0.32 7.77
CA PHE A 316 9.82 -0.80 9.06
C PHE A 316 9.49 -2.29 9.18
N VAL A 317 10.30 -3.01 9.95
CA VAL A 317 10.11 -4.43 10.24
C VAL A 317 10.12 -4.69 11.74
N ALA A 318 9.51 -5.79 12.17
CA ALA A 318 9.53 -6.25 13.54
C ALA A 318 10.97 -6.39 14.10
N ASP A 319 11.17 -5.96 15.34
CA ASP A 319 12.47 -5.99 16.05
C ASP A 319 12.25 -6.21 17.56
N GLY A 320 11.17 -6.91 17.92
CA GLY A 320 10.64 -6.91 19.28
C GLY A 320 11.35 -7.84 20.27
N GLN A 321 12.25 -8.73 19.83
CA GLN A 321 13.23 -9.35 20.73
C GLN A 321 14.30 -8.35 21.18
N ARG A 322 14.96 -7.68 20.23
CA ARG A 322 16.03 -6.72 20.53
C ARG A 322 15.50 -5.49 21.26
N LYS A 323 14.27 -5.08 20.93
CA LYS A 323 13.51 -3.98 21.55
C LYS A 323 12.54 -4.41 22.65
N ALA A 324 12.70 -5.58 23.28
CA ALA A 324 11.80 -6.03 24.35
C ALA A 324 11.64 -5.06 25.54
N ASN A 325 12.63 -4.18 25.76
CA ASN A 325 12.60 -3.13 26.80
C ASN A 325 12.00 -1.79 26.36
N GLU A 326 11.67 -1.62 25.07
CA GLU A 326 10.93 -0.45 24.59
C GLU A 326 9.50 -0.50 25.16
N PRO A 327 9.05 0.48 25.96
CA PRO A 327 7.73 0.46 26.58
C PRO A 327 6.58 0.47 25.56
N ASP A 328 6.73 1.18 24.44
CA ASP A 328 5.71 1.29 23.41
C ASP A 328 5.79 0.10 22.43
N PRO A 329 4.80 -0.82 22.38
CA PRO A 329 4.86 -1.97 21.49
C PRO A 329 4.95 -1.57 20.02
N TRP A 330 4.38 -0.42 19.61
CA TRP A 330 4.44 0.09 18.24
C TRP A 330 5.81 0.68 17.86
N LYS A 331 6.73 0.84 18.83
CA LYS A 331 8.13 1.24 18.59
C LYS A 331 9.11 0.05 18.62
N ARG A 332 8.61 -1.18 18.81
CA ARG A 332 9.37 -2.46 18.74
C ARG A 332 9.63 -2.92 17.30
N ILE A 333 9.93 -1.96 16.44
CA ILE A 333 10.19 -2.09 15.01
C ILE A 333 11.49 -1.36 14.65
N SER A 334 12.16 -1.75 13.57
CA SER A 334 13.34 -1.05 13.04
C SER A 334 13.16 -0.71 11.56
N LEU A 335 13.66 0.45 11.14
CA LEU A 335 13.59 0.91 9.77
C LEU A 335 14.51 0.04 8.89
N LEU A 336 13.93 -0.63 7.88
CA LEU A 336 14.67 -1.47 6.93
C LEU A 336 15.34 -0.60 5.85
N GLY A 337 14.66 0.44 5.38
CA GLY A 337 15.17 1.40 4.42
C GLY A 337 14.20 2.50 4.03
N VAL A 338 14.71 3.43 3.23
CA VAL A 338 13.97 4.52 2.58
C VAL A 338 14.45 4.63 1.13
N MET A 339 13.53 4.71 0.17
CA MET A 339 13.81 4.85 -1.26
C MET A 339 12.97 5.96 -1.89
N TRP A 340 13.52 6.63 -2.90
CA TRP A 340 12.85 7.67 -3.68
C TRP A 340 13.09 7.52 -5.20
N GLY A 341 13.80 6.46 -5.59
CA GLY A 341 13.93 6.00 -6.96
C GLY A 341 14.37 4.54 -6.98
N ASN A 342 14.47 3.97 -8.18
CA ASN A 342 14.79 2.57 -8.43
C ASN A 342 16.28 2.32 -8.71
N ASP A 343 17.15 3.35 -8.73
CA ASP A 343 18.48 3.27 -9.33
C ASP A 343 18.38 2.57 -10.71
N THR A 344 17.61 3.18 -11.61
CA THR A 344 17.20 2.58 -12.90
C THR A 344 18.42 2.07 -13.70
N PRO A 345 18.42 0.81 -14.16
CA PRO A 345 19.51 0.28 -14.96
C PRO A 345 19.65 1.04 -16.29
N PRO A 346 20.89 1.42 -16.71
CA PRO A 346 21.12 2.01 -18.02
C PRO A 346 20.71 1.07 -19.15
N ASP A 347 20.31 1.61 -20.30
CA ASP A 347 19.87 0.87 -21.49
C ASP A 347 20.73 -0.38 -21.79
N GLY A 348 20.09 -1.55 -21.79
CA GLY A 348 20.73 -2.85 -22.06
C GLY A 348 21.47 -3.48 -20.88
N GLN A 349 21.49 -2.85 -19.70
CA GLN A 349 21.91 -3.50 -18.44
C GLN A 349 20.73 -4.21 -17.77
N LEU A 350 21.03 -5.08 -16.80
CA LEU A 350 20.05 -5.89 -16.08
C LEU A 350 19.95 -5.42 -14.63
N ALA A 351 18.74 -5.40 -14.08
CA ALA A 351 18.49 -4.94 -12.72
C ALA A 351 19.11 -5.86 -11.66
N HIS A 352 19.32 -7.15 -11.98
CA HIS A 352 19.87 -8.14 -11.04
C HIS A 352 21.31 -7.85 -10.59
N ASN A 353 22.06 -7.00 -11.31
CA ASN A 353 23.46 -6.65 -11.00
C ASN A 353 23.76 -5.14 -11.10
N PHE A 354 22.74 -4.31 -11.31
CA PHE A 354 22.85 -2.85 -11.30
C PHE A 354 22.04 -2.24 -10.15
N PRO A 355 22.54 -1.24 -9.42
CA PRO A 355 23.93 -0.76 -9.44
C PRO A 355 24.91 -1.77 -8.83
N ALA A 356 26.19 -1.65 -9.17
CA ALA A 356 27.23 -2.55 -8.67
C ALA A 356 27.60 -2.24 -7.21
N ASN A 357 28.04 -3.24 -6.45
CA ASN A 357 28.65 -3.10 -5.12
C ASN A 357 27.82 -2.35 -4.06
N VAL A 358 26.48 -2.38 -4.14
CA VAL A 358 25.56 -1.60 -3.27
C VAL A 358 25.80 -1.72 -1.76
N LYS A 359 26.35 -2.84 -1.29
CA LYS A 359 26.70 -3.04 0.12
C LYS A 359 27.91 -2.22 0.59
N THR A 360 28.80 -1.80 -0.32
CA THR A 360 29.97 -0.95 0.00
C THR A 360 29.81 0.47 -0.51
N ASP A 361 29.24 0.63 -1.70
CA ASP A 361 29.22 1.91 -2.43
C ASP A 361 27.90 2.68 -2.21
N GLY A 362 26.87 1.98 -1.72
CA GLY A 362 25.50 2.48 -1.53
C GLY A 362 24.71 2.58 -2.84
N PHE A 363 23.44 2.95 -2.70
CA PHE A 363 22.55 3.30 -3.81
C PHE A 363 22.52 4.83 -3.99
N GLN A 364 22.06 5.33 -5.15
CA GLN A 364 21.90 6.77 -5.34
C GLN A 364 20.55 7.27 -4.82
N GLU A 365 19.51 6.46 -4.98
CA GLU A 365 18.11 6.84 -4.77
C GLU A 365 17.45 6.11 -3.59
N GLU A 366 18.23 5.38 -2.79
CA GLU A 366 17.76 4.71 -1.57
C GLU A 366 18.84 4.49 -0.51
N VAL A 367 18.39 4.11 0.69
CA VAL A 367 19.22 3.77 1.86
C VAL A 367 18.70 2.47 2.47
N ILE A 368 19.59 1.48 2.59
CA ILE A 368 19.33 0.21 3.28
C ILE A 368 20.03 0.18 4.65
N PHE A 369 19.30 -0.20 5.69
CA PHE A 369 19.83 -0.38 7.04
C PHE A 369 20.30 -1.83 7.26
N TRP A 370 21.51 -2.13 6.78
CA TRP A 370 22.08 -3.49 6.82
C TRP A 370 22.09 -4.15 8.21
N ASP A 371 22.18 -3.41 9.32
CA ASP A 371 22.03 -3.97 10.69
C ASP A 371 20.66 -4.62 10.92
N THR A 372 19.60 -4.04 10.34
CA THR A 372 18.23 -4.57 10.41
C THR A 372 18.06 -5.77 9.47
N VAL A 373 18.68 -5.73 8.28
CA VAL A 373 18.73 -6.89 7.36
C VAL A 373 19.46 -8.07 8.01
N ASP A 374 20.60 -7.82 8.64
CA ASP A 374 21.39 -8.84 9.33
C ASP A 374 20.67 -9.36 10.58
N GLU A 375 19.89 -8.53 11.30
CA GLU A 375 19.03 -8.96 12.41
C GLU A 375 17.94 -9.93 11.93
N LEU A 376 17.19 -9.58 10.87
CA LEU A 376 16.18 -10.45 10.26
C LEU A 376 16.79 -11.80 9.84
N ASN A 377 17.94 -11.78 9.17
CA ASN A 377 18.57 -12.97 8.61
C ASN A 377 19.26 -13.88 9.65
N LYS A 378 19.43 -13.46 10.92
CA LYS A 378 19.85 -14.37 12.02
C LYS A 378 18.86 -15.50 12.25
N TYR A 379 17.61 -15.27 11.90
CA TYR A 379 16.50 -16.21 12.05
C TYR A 379 16.12 -16.85 10.70
N GLY A 380 16.96 -16.70 9.69
CA GLY A 380 16.78 -17.27 8.36
C GLY A 380 17.23 -18.72 8.25
N GLY A 381 16.50 -19.50 7.47
CA GLY A 381 16.84 -20.84 7.04
C GLY A 381 17.80 -20.86 5.84
N PRO A 382 18.02 -22.03 5.21
CA PRO A 382 19.00 -22.19 4.14
C PRO A 382 18.61 -21.52 2.82
N ASP A 383 17.33 -21.26 2.58
CA ASP A 383 16.87 -20.57 1.38
C ASP A 383 16.91 -19.04 1.58
N VAL A 384 18.01 -18.44 1.13
CA VAL A 384 18.28 -17.00 1.23
C VAL A 384 17.24 -16.12 0.54
N MET A 385 16.40 -16.68 -0.34
CA MET A 385 15.34 -15.94 -1.02
C MET A 385 14.07 -15.80 -0.21
N LYS A 386 13.92 -16.65 0.79
CA LYS A 386 12.77 -16.72 1.69
C LYS A 386 13.14 -16.30 3.12
N GLN A 387 14.36 -15.81 3.35
CA GLN A 387 14.71 -15.17 4.62
C GLN A 387 14.02 -13.81 4.71
N MET A 388 13.54 -13.40 5.89
CA MET A 388 12.83 -12.12 6.04
C MET A 388 13.62 -10.90 5.52
N GLY A 389 14.95 -10.91 5.59
CA GLY A 389 15.82 -9.87 5.04
C GLY A 389 16.30 -10.15 3.61
N HIS A 390 15.49 -10.79 2.76
CA HIS A 390 15.87 -11.10 1.37
C HIS A 390 16.09 -9.84 0.51
N LEU A 391 15.38 -8.74 0.83
CA LEU A 391 15.28 -7.51 0.05
C LEU A 391 14.83 -7.77 -1.40
N GLY A 392 14.73 -6.69 -2.17
CA GLY A 392 14.32 -6.72 -3.56
C GLY A 392 15.39 -7.15 -4.56
N CYS A 393 15.13 -6.85 -5.82
CA CYS A 393 16.04 -7.07 -6.93
C CYS A 393 17.39 -6.36 -6.71
N ASN A 394 18.49 -7.11 -6.72
CA ASN A 394 19.83 -6.63 -6.39
C ASN A 394 19.88 -5.85 -5.05
N TYR A 395 19.15 -6.33 -4.05
CA TYR A 395 19.04 -5.74 -2.70
C TYR A 395 18.38 -4.36 -2.63
N ARG A 396 17.62 -3.94 -3.65
CA ARG A 396 16.74 -2.77 -3.57
C ARG A 396 15.77 -2.89 -2.39
N LEU A 397 15.26 -1.78 -1.88
CA LEU A 397 14.32 -1.79 -0.78
C LEU A 397 13.05 -2.55 -1.17
N ASN A 398 12.76 -3.59 -0.39
CA ASN A 398 11.52 -4.34 -0.39
C ASN A 398 11.40 -5.04 0.97
N GLY A 399 10.18 -5.16 1.51
CA GLY A 399 9.95 -5.74 2.82
C GLY A 399 9.88 -7.27 2.82
N PRO A 400 9.85 -7.91 4.00
CA PRO A 400 9.70 -9.36 4.15
C PRO A 400 8.42 -9.95 3.52
N ALA A 401 7.40 -9.14 3.28
CA ALA A 401 6.13 -9.56 2.67
C ALA A 401 6.12 -9.50 1.14
N ASP A 402 7.15 -8.90 0.53
CA ASP A 402 7.12 -8.43 -0.85
C ASP A 402 7.88 -9.36 -1.81
N ASN A 403 7.62 -9.23 -3.11
CA ASN A 403 8.23 -10.09 -4.12
C ASN A 403 9.75 -9.80 -4.26
N ALA A 404 10.60 -10.79 -3.98
CA ALA A 404 12.06 -10.63 -4.10
C ALA A 404 12.54 -10.21 -5.52
N ASN A 405 11.73 -10.41 -6.57
CA ASN A 405 12.03 -9.94 -7.93
C ASN A 405 11.84 -8.43 -8.13
N SER A 406 11.30 -7.67 -7.16
CA SER A 406 10.90 -6.26 -7.32
C SER A 406 11.57 -5.31 -6.30
N SER A 407 11.15 -4.05 -6.27
CA SER A 407 11.36 -3.08 -5.18
C SER A 407 10.00 -2.47 -4.79
N CYS A 408 9.91 -1.72 -3.69
CA CYS A 408 8.67 -1.03 -3.33
C CYS A 408 8.20 -0.10 -4.46
N MET A 409 9.11 0.62 -5.10
CA MET A 409 8.77 1.56 -6.19
C MET A 409 8.49 0.87 -7.53
N SER A 410 9.16 -0.24 -7.87
CA SER A 410 8.83 -0.99 -9.10
C SER A 410 7.44 -1.64 -9.01
N CYS A 411 7.04 -2.10 -7.81
CA CYS A 411 5.70 -2.62 -7.55
C CYS A 411 4.58 -1.57 -7.65
N HIS A 412 4.90 -0.28 -7.47
CA HIS A 412 3.90 0.78 -7.33
C HIS A 412 3.87 1.78 -8.49
N GLY A 413 5.01 2.03 -9.16
CA GLY A 413 5.15 3.13 -10.13
C GLY A 413 4.21 3.07 -11.35
N THR A 414 3.72 1.89 -11.70
CA THR A 414 2.78 1.68 -12.82
C THR A 414 1.31 1.56 -12.39
N ALA A 415 0.97 2.04 -11.18
CA ALA A 415 -0.41 2.23 -10.77
C ALA A 415 -1.19 3.10 -11.78
N SER A 416 -2.33 2.60 -12.27
CA SER A 416 -3.09 3.27 -13.34
C SER A 416 -4.56 2.83 -13.39
N VAL A 417 -5.37 3.67 -14.03
CA VAL A 417 -6.81 3.44 -14.22
C VAL A 417 -7.03 2.18 -15.07
N PRO A 418 -7.91 1.25 -14.67
CA PRO A 418 -8.27 0.10 -15.50
C PRO A 418 -8.81 0.55 -16.87
N ASP A 419 -8.38 -0.14 -17.91
CA ASP A 419 -8.92 0.09 -19.25
C ASP A 419 -10.35 -0.47 -19.40
N GLN A 420 -11.00 -0.29 -20.54
CA GLN A 420 -12.38 -0.75 -20.75
C GLN A 420 -12.55 -2.29 -20.75
N ASN A 421 -11.45 -3.05 -20.66
CA ASN A 421 -11.44 -4.50 -20.49
C ASN A 421 -10.98 -4.92 -19.08
N ILE A 422 -10.94 -3.96 -18.15
CA ILE A 422 -10.48 -4.12 -16.77
C ILE A 422 -9.01 -4.61 -16.70
N VAL A 423 -8.18 -4.20 -17.68
CA VAL A 423 -6.73 -4.46 -17.67
C VAL A 423 -6.03 -3.30 -16.98
N THR A 424 -5.07 -3.61 -16.13
CA THR A 424 -4.07 -2.67 -15.59
C THR A 424 -2.67 -3.31 -15.71
N PRO A 425 -1.57 -2.53 -15.73
CA PRO A 425 -0.21 -3.02 -15.85
C PRO A 425 0.58 -3.25 -14.54
N PRO A 426 0.04 -3.06 -13.30
CA PRO A 426 0.83 -2.62 -12.14
C PRO A 426 1.91 -3.58 -11.65
N LEU A 427 1.92 -4.81 -12.16
CA LEU A 427 2.85 -5.88 -11.81
C LEU A 427 3.37 -6.68 -13.02
N LEU A 428 3.03 -6.28 -14.26
CA LEU A 428 3.45 -6.88 -15.55
C LEU A 428 3.62 -8.43 -15.68
N SER A 429 2.92 -9.35 -15.02
CA SER A 429 1.75 -9.32 -14.15
C SER A 429 1.91 -10.39 -13.06
N GLN A 430 3.10 -10.46 -12.47
CA GLN A 430 3.68 -11.43 -11.50
C GLN A 430 3.56 -12.94 -11.79
N PHE A 431 2.54 -13.42 -12.49
CA PHE A 431 2.31 -14.84 -12.80
C PHE A 431 1.95 -15.12 -14.27
N SER A 432 2.02 -14.13 -15.16
CA SER A 432 1.90 -14.37 -16.59
C SER A 432 3.09 -15.16 -17.15
N ALA A 433 2.89 -15.68 -18.36
CA ALA A 433 3.94 -16.19 -19.25
C ALA A 433 4.71 -15.06 -19.99
N MET A 434 4.77 -13.84 -19.43
CA MET A 434 5.66 -12.79 -19.94
C MET A 434 7.13 -13.10 -19.59
N THR A 435 8.06 -12.42 -20.25
CA THR A 435 9.47 -12.36 -19.81
C THR A 435 9.53 -11.87 -18.37
N LYS A 436 10.34 -12.50 -17.52
CA LYS A 436 10.50 -12.10 -16.12
C LYS A 436 11.49 -10.95 -15.96
N GLU A 437 11.24 -10.12 -14.96
CA GLU A 437 12.13 -9.11 -14.42
C GLU A 437 13.24 -9.72 -13.54
N CYS A 438 14.30 -8.96 -13.27
CA CYS A 438 15.37 -9.31 -12.34
C CYS A 438 16.04 -10.68 -12.59
N VAL A 439 16.13 -11.09 -13.86
CA VAL A 439 16.68 -12.39 -14.24
C VAL A 439 18.19 -12.36 -14.31
N THR A 440 18.84 -13.37 -13.73
CA THR A 440 20.23 -13.74 -14.00
C THR A 440 20.25 -14.69 -15.20
N PRO A 441 20.72 -14.28 -16.40
CA PRO A 441 20.70 -15.12 -17.59
C PRO A 441 21.76 -16.23 -17.55
N ASP A 442 21.53 -17.30 -18.29
CA ASP A 442 22.57 -18.31 -18.54
C ASP A 442 23.66 -17.73 -19.46
N THR A 443 24.91 -18.01 -19.10
CA THR A 443 26.11 -17.66 -19.89
C THR A 443 26.16 -18.32 -21.26
N GLU A 444 25.58 -19.53 -21.42
CA GLU A 444 25.54 -20.24 -22.71
C GLU A 444 24.33 -19.88 -23.56
N ASN A 445 23.24 -19.41 -22.94
CA ASN A 445 22.01 -19.00 -23.62
C ASN A 445 21.32 -17.83 -22.90
N PRO A 446 21.51 -16.57 -23.35
CA PRO A 446 20.97 -15.39 -22.67
C PRO A 446 19.43 -15.26 -22.78
N ASP A 447 18.76 -16.10 -23.59
CA ASP A 447 17.29 -16.15 -23.68
C ASP A 447 16.65 -16.98 -22.55
N VAL A 448 17.44 -17.63 -21.69
CA VAL A 448 16.98 -18.32 -20.49
C VAL A 448 17.79 -17.87 -19.27
N GLY A 449 17.24 -18.09 -18.07
CA GLY A 449 17.90 -17.74 -16.84
C GLY A 449 17.14 -18.20 -15.61
N VAL A 450 17.52 -17.63 -14.48
CA VAL A 450 16.84 -17.83 -13.19
C VAL A 450 16.49 -16.45 -12.63
N ASP A 451 15.23 -16.25 -12.24
CA ASP A 451 14.82 -15.02 -11.57
C ASP A 451 15.36 -14.94 -10.14
N ARG A 452 15.18 -13.79 -9.50
CA ARG A 452 15.70 -13.54 -8.15
C ARG A 452 15.05 -14.49 -7.13
N SER A 453 13.82 -14.96 -7.33
CA SER A 453 13.17 -15.99 -6.49
C SER A 453 13.73 -17.41 -6.64
N GLY A 454 14.54 -17.67 -7.66
CA GLY A 454 15.04 -19.01 -7.99
C GLY A 454 14.20 -19.77 -9.02
N ALA A 455 13.18 -19.14 -9.62
CA ALA A 455 12.34 -19.74 -10.64
C ALA A 455 13.00 -19.65 -12.03
N ALA A 456 12.76 -20.65 -12.88
CA ALA A 456 13.27 -20.65 -14.25
C ALA A 456 12.56 -19.56 -15.08
N ALA A 457 13.35 -18.77 -15.80
CA ALA A 457 12.88 -17.67 -16.64
C ALA A 457 13.31 -17.86 -18.10
N THR A 458 12.49 -17.35 -19.03
CA THR A 458 12.73 -17.41 -20.47
C THR A 458 12.27 -16.11 -21.13
N VAL A 459 12.96 -15.69 -22.19
CA VAL A 459 12.55 -14.59 -23.08
C VAL A 459 11.31 -14.99 -23.88
N ASN A 460 10.23 -14.23 -23.71
CA ASN A 460 8.95 -14.44 -24.38
C ASN A 460 8.67 -13.27 -25.35
N GLY A 461 8.04 -13.55 -26.49
CA GLY A 461 7.62 -12.52 -27.46
C GLY A 461 8.74 -11.68 -28.08
N GLY A 462 10.03 -12.06 -27.92
CA GLY A 462 11.18 -11.25 -28.34
C GLY A 462 11.51 -10.09 -27.39
N ILE A 463 10.87 -10.02 -26.22
CA ILE A 463 11.12 -9.04 -25.16
C ILE A 463 12.26 -9.59 -24.28
N SER A 464 13.45 -9.01 -24.36
CA SER A 464 14.60 -9.47 -23.55
C SER A 464 14.42 -9.16 -22.06
N PHE A 465 15.20 -9.82 -21.19
CA PHE A 465 15.22 -9.50 -19.75
C PHE A 465 15.54 -8.01 -19.50
N ALA A 466 16.47 -7.43 -20.26
CA ALA A 466 16.81 -6.01 -20.16
C ALA A 466 15.67 -5.08 -20.61
N ASN A 467 14.85 -5.50 -21.58
CA ASN A 467 13.64 -4.75 -21.97
C ASN A 467 12.60 -4.76 -20.85
N MET A 468 12.43 -5.88 -20.13
CA MET A 468 11.51 -5.95 -19.00
C MET A 468 12.03 -5.12 -17.82
N ASP A 469 13.33 -5.24 -17.50
CA ASP A 469 13.96 -4.45 -16.45
C ASP A 469 13.89 -2.93 -16.72
N SER A 470 14.01 -2.49 -17.99
CA SER A 470 13.97 -1.06 -18.35
C SER A 470 12.62 -0.39 -18.17
N ILE A 471 11.52 -1.16 -18.08
CA ILE A 471 10.18 -0.61 -17.77
C ILE A 471 9.77 -0.87 -16.32
N TYR A 472 10.18 -2.00 -15.74
CA TYR A 472 9.81 -2.36 -14.37
C TYR A 472 10.60 -1.54 -13.33
N PHE A 473 11.91 -1.35 -13.53
CA PHE A 473 12.76 -0.55 -12.65
C PHE A 473 12.96 0.89 -13.13
N ALA A 474 12.08 1.39 -14.00
CA ALA A 474 12.05 2.80 -14.36
C ALA A 474 11.59 3.66 -13.16
N ASN A 475 12.14 4.86 -13.04
CA ASN A 475 11.50 5.92 -12.27
C ASN A 475 10.35 6.48 -13.11
N THR A 476 9.12 6.16 -12.71
CA THR A 476 7.91 6.70 -13.35
C THR A 476 7.62 8.06 -12.72
N ALA A 477 7.51 9.10 -13.55
CA ALA A 477 7.17 10.43 -13.05
C ALA A 477 5.74 10.44 -12.48
N ALA A 478 5.61 11.02 -11.28
CA ALA A 478 4.32 11.29 -10.66
C ALA A 478 3.35 12.00 -11.61
N SER A 479 2.08 11.60 -11.56
CA SER A 479 1.00 12.10 -12.43
C SER A 479 1.27 12.05 -13.94
N ALA A 480 2.38 11.46 -14.41
CA ALA A 480 2.68 11.37 -15.83
C ALA A 480 2.00 10.13 -16.44
N PRO A 481 1.36 10.24 -17.61
CA PRO A 481 0.98 9.06 -18.37
C PRO A 481 2.24 8.30 -18.81
N PHE A 482 2.15 6.97 -18.89
CA PHE A 482 3.28 6.11 -19.24
C PHE A 482 2.83 4.99 -20.19
N ASN A 483 3.77 4.31 -20.86
CA ASN A 483 3.45 3.19 -21.73
C ASN A 483 4.36 1.99 -21.42
N MET A 484 3.94 0.79 -21.82
CA MET A 484 4.69 -0.46 -21.59
C MET A 484 5.28 -0.99 -22.91
N THR A 485 5.68 -0.08 -23.80
CA THR A 485 6.30 -0.43 -25.10
C THR A 485 7.80 -0.44 -24.96
N VAL A 486 8.42 -1.51 -25.46
CA VAL A 486 9.87 -1.71 -25.47
C VAL A 486 10.36 -1.87 -26.90
N GLU A 487 11.54 -1.32 -27.20
CA GLU A 487 12.19 -1.53 -28.49
C GLU A 487 12.85 -2.91 -28.53
N THR A 488 12.41 -3.75 -29.47
CA THR A 488 12.98 -5.09 -29.72
C THR A 488 13.71 -5.13 -31.06
N ALA A 489 14.44 -6.22 -31.33
CA ALA A 489 15.06 -6.44 -32.64
C ALA A 489 14.04 -6.51 -33.81
N SER A 490 12.76 -6.72 -33.53
CA SER A 490 11.66 -6.73 -34.51
C SER A 490 10.88 -5.41 -34.58
N GLY A 491 11.28 -4.39 -33.81
CA GLY A 491 10.58 -3.12 -33.64
C GLY A 491 9.91 -2.96 -32.27
N PRO A 492 9.06 -1.93 -32.10
CA PRO A 492 8.38 -1.66 -30.83
C PRO A 492 7.37 -2.76 -30.50
N VAL A 493 7.41 -3.29 -29.28
CA VAL A 493 6.45 -4.29 -28.76
C VAL A 493 5.88 -3.80 -27.44
N ASN A 494 4.56 -3.75 -27.32
CA ASN A 494 3.90 -3.52 -26.04
C ASN A 494 3.87 -4.85 -25.25
N VAL A 495 4.51 -4.88 -24.07
CA VAL A 495 4.59 -6.11 -23.26
C VAL A 495 3.22 -6.57 -22.75
N MET A 496 2.26 -5.64 -22.59
CA MET A 496 0.88 -5.93 -22.20
C MET A 496 0.00 -6.43 -23.37
N GLY A 497 0.55 -6.54 -24.57
CA GLY A 497 -0.14 -7.02 -25.77
C GLY A 497 -0.64 -5.92 -26.71
N GLU A 498 -1.08 -6.33 -27.89
CA GLU A 498 -1.56 -5.43 -28.94
C GLU A 498 -2.88 -4.75 -28.52
N GLY A 499 -3.00 -3.44 -28.79
CA GLY A 499 -4.22 -2.67 -28.56
C GLY A 499 -4.43 -2.17 -27.13
N VAL A 500 -3.64 -2.64 -26.16
CA VAL A 500 -3.65 -2.25 -24.75
C VAL A 500 -2.78 -0.98 -24.54
N PRO A 501 -3.15 -0.03 -23.65
CA PRO A 501 -4.45 0.09 -23.01
C PRO A 501 -5.56 0.47 -24.01
N SER A 502 -6.78 0.09 -23.67
CA SER A 502 -7.99 0.30 -24.46
C SER A 502 -8.94 1.25 -23.72
N TYR A 503 -8.70 2.55 -23.85
CA TYR A 503 -9.56 3.59 -23.28
C TYR A 503 -10.52 4.17 -24.33
N ALA A 504 -11.71 4.60 -23.89
CA ALA A 504 -12.75 5.17 -24.77
C ALA A 504 -12.33 6.48 -25.47
N ASN A 505 -11.38 7.23 -24.91
CA ASN A 505 -10.80 8.44 -25.54
C ASN A 505 -9.74 8.10 -26.62
N GLY A 506 -9.39 6.83 -26.79
CA GLY A 506 -8.42 6.34 -27.77
C GLY A 506 -6.95 6.47 -27.37
N THR A 507 -6.62 6.91 -26.15
CA THR A 507 -5.22 7.02 -25.72
C THR A 507 -4.53 5.65 -25.67
N LYS A 508 -3.20 5.67 -25.84
CA LYS A 508 -2.31 4.50 -25.83
C LYS A 508 -1.26 4.53 -24.73
N GLU A 509 -1.40 5.49 -23.83
CA GLU A 509 -0.64 5.61 -22.60
C GLU A 509 -1.59 5.32 -21.43
N TRP A 510 -1.08 4.65 -20.41
CA TRP A 510 -1.78 4.38 -19.16
C TRP A 510 -2.05 5.67 -18.41
N ILE A 511 -3.28 5.82 -17.92
CA ILE A 511 -3.70 6.96 -17.12
C ILE A 511 -3.19 6.73 -15.69
N SER A 512 -2.21 7.51 -15.26
CA SER A 512 -1.50 7.26 -13.99
C SER A 512 -2.37 7.54 -12.77
N LEU A 513 -2.24 6.67 -11.77
CA LEU A 513 -2.82 6.81 -10.43
C LEU A 513 -1.75 7.18 -9.37
N ASP A 514 -0.64 7.76 -9.82
CA ASP A 514 0.40 8.38 -8.99
C ASP A 514 0.84 7.48 -7.82
N TYR A 515 1.46 6.33 -8.18
CA TYR A 515 1.92 5.26 -7.28
C TYR A 515 0.84 4.56 -6.43
N SER A 516 -0.44 4.93 -6.52
CA SER A 516 -1.53 4.32 -5.75
C SER A 516 -2.04 3.01 -6.36
N LEU A 517 -1.26 1.94 -6.16
CA LEU A 517 -1.66 0.56 -6.49
C LEU A 517 -3.01 0.18 -5.85
N GLN A 518 -3.23 0.62 -4.61
CA GLN A 518 -4.50 0.42 -3.90
C GLN A 518 -5.69 1.02 -4.65
N LEU A 519 -5.55 2.20 -5.26
CA LEU A 519 -6.60 2.82 -6.07
C LEU A 519 -6.84 2.05 -7.38
N SER A 520 -5.76 1.55 -8.01
CA SER A 520 -5.84 0.71 -9.22
C SER A 520 -6.68 -0.56 -8.96
N ILE A 521 -6.41 -1.23 -7.84
CA ILE A 521 -7.14 -2.44 -7.41
C ILE A 521 -8.59 -2.11 -7.03
N SER A 522 -8.82 -0.98 -6.36
CA SER A 522 -10.17 -0.63 -5.89
C SER A 522 -11.08 -0.19 -7.03
N LEU A 523 -10.54 0.54 -8.02
CA LEU A 523 -11.25 0.84 -9.27
C LEU A 523 -11.53 -0.43 -10.09
N THR A 524 -10.61 -1.39 -10.08
CA THR A 524 -10.81 -2.72 -10.69
C THR A 524 -12.00 -3.43 -10.06
N GLN A 525 -12.03 -3.58 -8.72
CA GLN A 525 -13.15 -4.22 -8.00
C GLN A 525 -14.47 -3.45 -8.19
N TRP A 526 -14.44 -2.12 -8.19
CA TRP A 526 -15.62 -1.29 -8.48
C TRP A 526 -16.18 -1.53 -9.89
N MET A 527 -15.33 -1.54 -10.92
CA MET A 527 -15.76 -1.76 -12.30
C MET A 527 -16.33 -3.18 -12.48
N GLN A 528 -15.72 -4.19 -11.87
CA GLN A 528 -16.26 -5.56 -11.85
C GLN A 528 -17.63 -5.61 -11.18
N TRP A 529 -17.81 -4.97 -10.02
CA TRP A 529 -19.10 -4.89 -9.35
C TRP A 529 -20.18 -4.19 -10.20
N GLN A 530 -19.82 -3.10 -10.89
CA GLN A 530 -20.73 -2.37 -11.78
C GLN A 530 -21.15 -3.20 -13.00
N ASP A 531 -20.20 -3.81 -13.71
CA ASP A 531 -20.48 -4.63 -14.90
C ASP A 531 -21.40 -5.81 -14.59
N HIS A 532 -21.33 -6.35 -13.36
CA HIS A 532 -22.12 -7.49 -12.92
C HIS A 532 -23.42 -7.12 -12.18
N SER A 533 -23.72 -5.83 -12.03
CA SER A 533 -24.87 -5.35 -11.24
C SER A 533 -26.23 -5.83 -11.78
N ASP A 534 -26.37 -6.02 -13.09
CA ASP A 534 -27.60 -6.46 -13.78
C ASP A 534 -27.65 -7.97 -14.13
N ASP A 535 -26.56 -8.72 -13.96
CA ASP A 535 -26.48 -10.11 -14.46
C ASP A 535 -27.40 -11.10 -13.73
N PRO A 536 -27.94 -12.15 -14.39
CA PRO A 536 -28.65 -13.23 -13.71
C PRO A 536 -27.75 -13.98 -12.71
N VAL A 537 -28.33 -14.42 -11.59
CA VAL A 537 -27.61 -15.11 -10.48
C VAL A 537 -26.68 -16.21 -10.99
N GLU A 538 -27.19 -17.08 -11.86
CA GLU A 538 -26.48 -18.24 -12.42
C GLU A 538 -25.25 -17.85 -13.27
N GLY A 539 -25.25 -16.63 -13.84
CA GLY A 539 -24.09 -16.03 -14.52
C GLY A 539 -23.05 -15.49 -13.53
N ARG A 540 -23.50 -14.87 -12.42
CA ARG A 540 -22.60 -14.30 -11.38
C ARG A 540 -21.73 -15.33 -10.66
N ILE A 541 -22.13 -16.60 -10.68
CA ILE A 541 -21.40 -17.70 -10.05
C ILE A 541 -19.98 -17.84 -10.62
N HIS A 542 -19.82 -17.81 -11.96
CA HIS A 542 -18.56 -18.19 -12.63
C HIS A 542 -17.62 -17.01 -12.95
N MET A 543 -17.79 -15.86 -12.31
CA MET A 543 -17.15 -14.63 -12.75
C MET A 543 -15.76 -14.44 -12.13
N LYS A 544 -14.78 -14.25 -13.02
CA LYS A 544 -13.37 -14.11 -12.70
C LYS A 544 -13.09 -12.74 -12.09
N GLU A 545 -12.72 -12.71 -10.82
CA GLU A 545 -12.10 -11.53 -10.23
C GLU A 545 -10.66 -11.35 -10.74
N VAL A 546 -10.22 -10.09 -10.81
CA VAL A 546 -8.78 -9.80 -10.92
C VAL A 546 -8.22 -9.89 -9.51
N ARG A 547 -7.97 -11.14 -9.08
CA ARG A 547 -7.38 -11.45 -7.77
C ARG A 547 -6.08 -10.66 -7.55
N ARG A 548 -5.78 -10.31 -6.30
CA ARG A 548 -4.40 -9.96 -5.90
C ARG A 548 -3.49 -11.19 -6.10
N GLY A 549 -2.82 -11.26 -7.24
CA GLY A 549 -1.67 -12.15 -7.46
C GLY A 549 -1.98 -13.63 -7.69
N TYR A 550 -2.88 -13.98 -8.62
CA TYR A 550 -2.90 -15.33 -9.22
C TYR A 550 -3.34 -15.26 -10.70
N PRO A 551 -2.75 -16.03 -11.62
CA PRO A 551 -3.20 -16.10 -13.00
C PRO A 551 -4.35 -17.09 -13.14
N ALA A 552 -5.17 -16.87 -14.16
CA ALA A 552 -6.00 -17.93 -14.74
C ALA A 552 -5.12 -19.03 -15.35
N LYS A 553 -5.62 -20.28 -15.41
CA LYS A 553 -4.91 -21.43 -16.04
C LYS A 553 -5.60 -21.91 -17.31
#